data_AF-A0AB36DL04-F1
#
_entry.id   AF-A0AB36DL04-F1
#
_cell.length_a   1.000
_cell.length_b   1.000
_cell.length_c   1.000
_cell.angle_alpha   90.00
_cell.angle_beta   90.00
_cell.angle_gamma   90.00
#
_symmetry.space_group_name_H-M   'P 1'
#
loop_
_entity.id
_entity.type
_entity.pdbx_description
1 polymer ?
#
loop_
_entity_poly.entity_id
_entity_poly.type
_entity_poly.pdbx_seq_one_letter_code
_entity_poly.pdbx_strand_id
1 'polypeptide(L)'
;MKAQCLCKAVTIETADNQEIHACHCNNCRKWGGSAGFTVMVQSIKTNDTDHISTYQSAEWGERAFCKTCGSHLYFHQFGMDNIMFRQDCLMRWILN
;
A
#
# COMPACT_ATOMS: atom_id res chain seq x y z
N MET A 1 -4.93 -3.67 -11.50
CA MET A 1 -5.72 -2.68 -10.73
C MET A 1 -4.95 -1.37 -10.53
N LYS A 2 -5.67 -0.28 -10.20
CA LYS A 2 -5.08 1.04 -9.94
C LYS A 2 -5.46 1.57 -8.55
N ALA A 3 -4.59 2.42 -8.03
CA ALA A 3 -4.73 3.03 -6.74
C ALA A 3 -4.20 4.46 -6.75
N GLN A 4 -4.70 5.29 -5.85
CA GLN A 4 -4.29 6.68 -5.75
C GLN A 4 -4.33 7.14 -4.30
N CYS A 5 -3.32 7.91 -3.87
CA CYS A 5 -3.35 8.52 -2.55
C CYS A 5 -4.43 9.61 -2.46
N LEU A 6 -4.79 10.04 -1.25
CA LEU A 6 -5.88 11.00 -1.04
C LEU A 6 -5.67 12.33 -1.80
N CYS A 7 -4.44 12.85 -1.82
CA CYS A 7 -4.11 14.09 -2.54
C CYS A 7 -3.83 13.90 -4.03
N LYS A 8 -3.91 12.67 -4.54
CA LYS A 8 -3.70 12.29 -5.95
C LYS A 8 -2.29 12.44 -6.50
N ALA A 9 -1.32 12.85 -5.68
CA ALA A 9 0.08 12.97 -6.09
C ALA A 9 0.72 11.62 -6.48
N VAL A 10 0.35 10.54 -5.77
CA VAL A 10 0.86 9.20 -6.04
C VAL A 10 -0.24 8.34 -6.64
N THR A 11 0.04 7.74 -7.79
CA THR A 11 -0.77 6.70 -8.45
C THR A 11 0.04 5.43 -8.57
N ILE A 12 -0.59 4.30 -8.27
CA ILE A 12 0.04 2.98 -8.28
C ILE A 12 -0.76 2.05 -9.20
N GLU A 13 -0.05 1.31 -10.05
CA GLU A 13 -0.61 0.28 -10.91
C GLU A 13 0.02 -1.08 -10.59
N THR A 14 -0.79 -2.13 -10.57
CA THR A 14 -0.33 -3.50 -10.33
C THR A 14 -1.22 -4.51 -11.06
N ALA A 15 -0.79 -5.77 -11.13
CA ALA A 15 -1.60 -6.87 -11.65
C ALA A 15 -2.93 -6.98 -10.89
N ASP A 16 -3.95 -7.57 -11.52
CA ASP A 16 -5.21 -7.80 -10.81
C ASP A 16 -5.08 -8.97 -9.84
N ASN A 17 -5.63 -8.82 -8.64
CA ASN A 17 -5.70 -9.82 -7.59
C ASN A 17 -6.86 -9.48 -6.64
N GLN A 18 -7.83 -10.37 -6.54
CA GLN A 18 -9.05 -10.15 -5.75
C GLN A 18 -8.94 -10.74 -4.33
N GLU A 19 -7.82 -11.38 -3.99
CA GLU A 19 -7.57 -11.95 -2.66
C GLU A 19 -7.15 -10.85 -1.68
N ILE A 20 -8.04 -10.56 -0.72
CA ILE A 20 -7.81 -9.59 0.35
C ILE A 20 -7.46 -10.34 1.63
N HIS A 21 -6.33 -9.99 2.22
CA HIS A 21 -5.92 -10.47 3.53
C HIS A 21 -6.22 -9.42 4.60
N ALA A 22 -6.80 -9.85 5.72
CA ALA A 22 -7.01 -9.02 6.89
C ALA A 22 -5.95 -9.33 7.96
N CYS A 23 -5.30 -8.30 8.49
CA CYS A 23 -4.30 -8.41 9.54
C CYS A 23 -4.64 -7.53 10.75
N HIS A 24 -4.73 -8.16 11.92
CA HIS A 24 -5.07 -7.48 13.17
C HIS A 24 -3.86 -7.22 14.06
N CYS A 25 -2.64 -7.34 13.56
CA CYS A 25 -1.45 -7.15 14.40
C CYS A 25 -1.32 -5.69 14.87
N ASN A 26 -0.54 -5.47 15.94
CA ASN A 26 -0.35 -4.15 16.52
C ASN A 26 0.23 -3.15 15.51
N ASN A 27 1.13 -3.59 14.63
CA ASN A 27 1.73 -2.72 13.62
C ASN A 27 0.71 -2.26 12.59
N CYS A 28 -0.18 -3.14 12.11
CA CYS A 28 -1.24 -2.78 11.18
C CYS A 28 -2.26 -1.83 11.84
N ARG A 29 -2.62 -2.06 13.10
CA ARG A 29 -3.52 -1.15 13.85
C ARG A 29 -2.89 0.20 14.14
N LYS A 30 -1.62 0.25 14.52
CA LYS A 30 -0.90 1.53 14.74
C LYS A 30 -0.73 2.31 13.45
N TRP A 31 -0.47 1.62 12.35
CA TRP A 31 -0.29 2.26 11.06
C TRP A 31 -1.63 2.76 10.50
N GLY A 32 -2.64 1.89 10.39
CA GLY A 32 -3.91 2.20 9.73
C GLY A 32 -5.06 2.67 10.63
N GLY A 33 -4.89 2.66 11.95
CA GLY A 33 -5.97 2.94 12.92
C GLY A 33 -7.03 1.83 13.06
N SER A 34 -6.91 0.73 12.31
CA SER A 34 -7.86 -0.38 12.28
C SER A 34 -7.19 -1.68 11.79
N ALA A 35 -7.97 -2.70 11.44
CA ALA A 35 -7.41 -3.88 10.78
C ALA A 35 -6.75 -3.48 9.44
N GLY A 36 -5.56 -4.02 9.18
CA GLY A 36 -4.89 -3.82 7.89
C GLY A 36 -5.51 -4.72 6.83
N PHE A 37 -5.88 -4.15 5.69
CA PHE A 37 -6.38 -4.90 4.54
C PHE A 37 -5.39 -4.76 3.38
N THR A 38 -4.91 -5.89 2.88
CA THR A 38 -3.88 -5.91 1.85
C THR A 38 -4.16 -6.91 0.76
N VAL A 39 -3.73 -6.58 -0.45
CA VAL A 39 -3.64 -7.49 -1.58
C VAL A 39 -2.16 -7.78 -1.83
N MET A 40 -1.78 -9.05 -2.00
CA MET A 40 -0.40 -9.41 -2.35
C MET A 40 -0.18 -9.34 -3.85
N VAL A 41 0.85 -8.62 -4.28
CA VAL A 41 1.20 -8.48 -5.70
C VAL A 41 2.70 -8.59 -5.91
N GLN A 42 3.12 -9.10 -7.08
CA GLN A 42 4.54 -9.32 -7.37
C GLN A 42 5.33 -8.03 -7.61
N SER A 43 4.67 -7.04 -8.22
CA SER A 43 5.29 -5.76 -8.54
C SER A 43 4.25 -4.65 -8.57
N ILE A 44 4.75 -3.42 -8.45
CA ILE A 44 3.96 -2.20 -8.60
C ILE A 44 4.69 -1.26 -9.56
N LYS A 45 3.92 -0.44 -10.28
CA LYS A 45 4.42 0.72 -11.02
C LYS A 45 3.89 1.97 -10.35
N THR A 46 4.75 2.96 -10.14
CA THR A 46 4.37 4.25 -9.55
C THR A 46 4.68 5.35 -10.55
N ASN A 47 3.84 6.39 -10.61
CA ASN A 47 4.03 7.52 -11.52
C ASN A 47 4.96 8.60 -10.95
N ASP A 48 5.15 8.63 -9.63
CA ASP A 48 5.81 9.71 -8.92
C ASP A 48 6.44 9.19 -7.64
N THR A 49 7.76 8.98 -7.68
CA THR A 49 8.55 8.54 -6.53
C THR A 49 8.87 9.68 -5.57
N ASP A 50 8.80 10.94 -6.04
CA ASP A 50 9.17 12.09 -5.24
C ASP A 50 8.20 12.29 -4.08
N HIS A 51 6.92 11.98 -4.27
CA HIS A 51 5.89 12.08 -3.23
C HIS A 51 5.78 10.84 -2.32
N ILE A 52 6.59 9.81 -2.55
CA ILE A 52 6.64 8.61 -1.74
C ILE A 52 7.73 8.77 -0.67
N SER A 53 7.43 8.39 0.56
CA SER A 53 8.42 8.19 1.61
C SER A 53 8.27 6.80 2.20
N THR A 54 9.40 6.22 2.62
CA THR A 54 9.42 4.91 3.27
C THR A 54 9.87 5.02 4.72
N TYR A 55 9.34 4.13 5.55
CA TYR A 55 9.77 3.94 6.92
C TYR A 55 10.04 2.44 7.15
N GLN A 56 11.29 2.11 7.45
CA GLN A 56 11.66 0.73 7.77
C GLN A 56 11.11 0.35 9.15
N SER A 57 9.95 -0.31 9.17
CA SER A 57 9.27 -0.68 10.41
C SER A 57 9.77 -2.00 11.01
N ALA A 58 10.59 -2.75 10.27
CA ALA A 58 11.24 -3.98 10.69
C ALA A 58 12.52 -4.22 9.85
N GLU A 59 13.44 -5.05 10.33
CA GLU A 59 14.65 -5.42 9.58
C GLU A 59 14.33 -6.01 8.19
N TRP A 60 13.20 -6.71 8.08
CA TRP A 60 12.76 -7.43 6.90
C TRP A 60 11.75 -6.66 6.03
N GLY A 61 11.47 -5.38 6.31
CA GLY A 61 10.60 -4.62 5.41
C GLY A 61 10.26 -3.20 5.82
N GLU A 62 9.72 -2.48 4.83
CA GLU A 62 9.42 -1.06 4.91
C GLU A 62 7.98 -0.73 4.54
N ARG A 63 7.49 0.38 5.09
CA ARG A 63 6.15 0.92 4.82
C ARG A 63 6.28 2.16 3.97
N ALA A 64 5.66 2.16 2.80
CA ALA A 64 5.57 3.32 1.94
C ALA A 64 4.28 4.11 2.20
N PHE A 65 4.40 5.42 2.23
CA PHE A 65 3.29 6.36 2.41
C PHE A 65 3.49 7.62 1.57
N CYS A 66 2.40 8.31 1.26
CA CYS A 66 2.47 9.61 0.59
C CYS A 66 2.93 10.68 1.59
N LYS A 67 4.07 11.33 1.33
CA LYS A 67 4.63 12.36 2.22
C LYS A 67 3.79 13.65 2.27
N THR A 68 2.88 13.83 1.31
CA THR A 68 1.98 15.00 1.25
C THR A 68 0.71 14.82 2.07
N CYS A 69 0.05 13.68 1.98
CA CYS A 69 -1.26 13.46 2.62
C CYS A 69 -1.30 12.30 3.64
N GLY A 70 -0.19 11.60 3.87
CA GLY A 70 -0.08 10.51 4.82
C GLY A 70 -0.73 9.18 4.40
N SER A 71 -1.35 9.10 3.21
CA SER A 71 -1.99 7.85 2.74
C SER A 71 -0.99 6.69 2.71
N HIS A 72 -1.40 5.55 3.25
CA HIS A 72 -0.62 4.33 3.26
C HIS A 72 -0.65 3.67 1.89
N LEU A 73 0.52 3.45 1.28
CA LEU A 73 0.60 2.97 -0.11
C LEU A 73 0.80 1.46 -0.16
N TYR A 74 1.89 0.96 0.43
CA TYR A 74 2.21 -0.46 0.44
C TYR A 74 3.21 -0.79 1.55
N PHE A 75 3.32 -2.08 1.86
CA PHE A 75 4.43 -2.64 2.62
C PHE A 75 5.28 -3.51 1.69
N HIS A 76 6.59 -3.28 1.69
CA HIS A 76 7.55 -4.02 0.89
C HIS A 76 8.40 -4.88 1.82
N GLN A 77 8.33 -6.20 1.63
CA GLN A 77 9.13 -7.16 2.37
C GLN A 77 10.43 -7.41 1.62
N PHE A 78 11.57 -7.23 2.29
CA PHE A 78 12.88 -7.45 1.69
C PHE A 78 13.12 -8.93 1.43
N GLY A 79 13.77 -9.24 0.29
CA GLY A 79 14.11 -10.61 -0.10
C GLY A 79 12.91 -11.47 -0.54
N MET A 80 11.73 -10.88 -0.70
CA MET A 80 10.53 -11.54 -1.21
C MET A 80 10.01 -10.77 -2.42
N ASP A 81 9.55 -11.48 -3.44
CA ASP A 81 8.93 -10.88 -4.64
C ASP A 81 7.46 -10.50 -4.41
N ASN A 82 7.12 -9.98 -3.22
CA ASN A 82 5.75 -9.63 -2.87
C ASN A 82 5.67 -8.28 -2.17
N ILE A 83 4.72 -7.47 -2.64
CA ILE A 83 4.35 -6.18 -2.09
C ILE A 83 2.93 -6.30 -1.55
N MET A 84 2.75 -5.92 -0.27
CA MET A 84 1.42 -5.89 0.35
C MET A 84 0.80 -4.53 0.05
N PHE A 85 -0.09 -4.52 -0.93
CA PHE A 85 -0.77 -3.33 -1.42
C PHE A 85 -1.96 -2.95 -0.53
N ARG A 86 -2.07 -1.70 -0.09
CA ARG A 86 -3.11 -1.26 0.85
C ARG A 86 -4.45 -1.03 0.17
N GLN A 87 -5.50 -1.71 0.64
CA GLN A 87 -6.85 -1.63 0.06
C GLN A 87 -7.45 -0.22 0.14
N ASP A 88 -7.10 0.57 1.16
CA ASP A 88 -7.57 1.96 1.33
C ASP A 88 -7.04 2.91 0.26
N CYS A 89 -5.96 2.57 -0.43
CA CYS A 89 -5.52 3.30 -1.63
C CYS A 89 -6.14 2.75 -2.93
N LEU A 90 -6.76 1.56 -2.92
CA LEU A 90 -7.34 1.00 -4.14
C LEU A 90 -8.54 1.83 -4.58
N MET A 91 -8.48 2.31 -5.81
CA MET A 91 -9.66 2.83 -6.50
C MET A 91 -10.48 1.62 -6.94
N ARG A 92 -11.28 1.08 -6.03
CA ARG A 92 -12.32 0.14 -6.41
C ARG A 92 -13.38 0.98 -7.13
N TRP A 93 -13.61 0.71 -8.41
CA TRP A 93 -14.75 1.25 -9.16
C TRP A 93 -16.04 0.71 -8.51
N ILE A 94 -16.46 1.26 -7.37
CA ILE A 94 -17.77 0.95 -6.73
C ILE A 94 -18.81 2.02 -7.15
N LEU A 95 -18.58 2.75 -8.23
CA LEU A 95 -19.55 3.68 -8.79
C LEU A 95 -19.55 3.58 -10.32
N ASN A 96 -19.93 2.41 -10.84
CA ASN A 96 -20.68 2.31 -12.09
C ASN A 96 -22.00 1.63 -11.76
#